data_AF-A0AA97APN9-F1
#
_entry.id   AF-A0AA97APN9-F1
#
_cell.length_a   1.000
_cell.length_b   1.000
_cell.length_c   1.000
_cell.angle_alpha   90.00
_cell.angle_beta   90.00
_cell.angle_gamma   90.00
#
_symmetry.space_group_name_H-M   'P 1'
#
loop_
_entity.id
_entity.type
_entity.pdbx_description
1 polymer ?
#
loop_
_entity_poly.entity_id
_entity_poly.type
_entity_poly.pdbx_seq_one_letter_code
_entity_poly.pdbx_strand_id
1 'polypeptide(L)'
;MATFVEQVDRSKERPRDPRNREVVHSVGDPQVGNLATPINSSDLVKAFISNLPAYRKGLSPIRRGLEVGLAHGYWLVGPFAKFNPLRFTEVGTLVALLSAIGLVVISTLAISLYAAVNPPAPVATLTTPRPPEALKRQEGWDEYAAGFFLGGVGGAVFAYAILANVDVLKNFLNLVGLD
;
A
#
# COMPACT_ATOMS: atom_id res chain seq x y z
N MET A 1 35.01 13.50 -44.21
CA MET A 1 34.43 12.60 -43.19
C MET A 1 33.85 13.49 -42.09
N ALA A 2 32.55 13.40 -41.81
CA ALA A 2 31.91 14.26 -40.80
C ALA A 2 32.50 13.95 -39.41
N THR A 3 32.80 14.98 -38.63
CA THR A 3 33.32 14.80 -37.26
C THR A 3 32.25 14.18 -36.35
N PHE A 4 32.66 13.53 -35.26
CA PHE A 4 31.70 12.95 -34.30
C PHE A 4 30.69 13.98 -33.77
N VAL A 5 31.17 15.18 -33.43
CA VAL A 5 30.33 16.30 -32.95
C VAL A 5 29.27 16.67 -34.00
N GLU A 6 29.66 16.74 -35.27
CA GLU A 6 28.77 17.10 -36.37
C GLU A 6 27.74 16.01 -36.67
N GLN A 7 28.08 14.73 -36.44
CA GLN A 7 27.14 13.62 -36.55
C GLN A 7 26.09 13.65 -35.43
N VAL A 8 26.51 13.95 -34.19
CA VAL A 8 25.60 14.14 -33.05
C VAL A 8 24.68 15.34 -33.26
N ASP A 9 25.21 16.44 -33.79
CA ASP A 9 24.43 17.64 -34.08
C ASP A 9 23.37 17.39 -35.15
N ARG A 10 23.74 16.73 -36.27
CA ARG A 10 22.81 16.31 -37.33
C ARG A 10 21.76 15.29 -36.89
N SER A 11 21.95 14.62 -35.76
CA SER A 11 20.99 13.62 -35.25
C SER A 11 19.85 14.23 -34.43
N LYS A 12 19.99 15.47 -33.92
CA LYS A 12 19.01 16.12 -33.05
C LYS A 12 17.60 16.22 -33.64
N GLU A 13 17.48 16.42 -34.96
CA GLU A 13 16.18 16.55 -35.64
C GLU A 13 15.63 15.21 -36.15
N ARG A 14 16.37 14.10 -35.98
CA ARG A 14 15.96 12.80 -36.52
C ARG A 14 14.95 12.14 -35.57
N PRO A 15 13.76 11.71 -36.03
CA PRO A 15 12.80 11.00 -35.17
C PRO A 15 13.31 9.66 -34.63
N ARG A 16 14.32 9.08 -35.29
CA ARG A 16 14.96 7.83 -34.87
C ARG A 16 16.04 8.02 -33.80
N ASP A 17 16.42 9.27 -33.50
CA ASP A 17 17.35 9.56 -32.42
C ASP A 17 16.72 9.12 -31.08
N PRO A 18 17.39 8.29 -30.27
CA PRO A 18 16.88 7.86 -28.97
C PRO A 18 16.49 9.03 -28.05
N ARG A 19 17.12 10.20 -28.21
CA ARG A 19 16.83 11.42 -27.42
C ARG A 19 15.45 12.00 -27.73
N ASN A 20 14.91 11.75 -28.91
CA ASN A 20 13.60 12.24 -29.36
C ASN A 20 12.46 11.28 -29.02
N ARG A 21 12.74 10.18 -28.32
CA ARG A 21 11.72 9.28 -27.78
C ARG A 21 11.22 9.84 -26.46
N GLU A 22 10.13 10.60 -26.53
CA GLU A 22 9.45 11.08 -25.34
C GLU A 22 8.88 9.91 -24.53
N VAL A 23 8.96 10.03 -23.20
CA VAL A 23 8.44 9.04 -22.24
C VAL A 23 7.30 9.61 -21.40
N VAL A 24 6.98 10.89 -21.60
CA VAL A 24 5.88 11.60 -20.95
C VAL A 24 4.87 11.96 -22.03
N HIS A 25 3.62 11.59 -21.81
CA HIS A 25 2.55 11.82 -22.78
C HIS A 25 1.30 12.38 -22.10
N SER A 26 0.40 12.98 -22.87
CA SER A 26 -0.94 13.30 -22.37
C SER A 26 -1.75 12.02 -22.12
N VAL A 27 -2.80 12.14 -21.30
CA VAL A 27 -3.74 11.05 -20.99
C VAL A 27 -4.79 10.94 -22.10
N GLY A 28 -4.33 10.79 -23.34
CA GLY A 28 -5.19 10.89 -24.53
C GLY A 28 -5.61 12.33 -24.85
N ASP A 29 -6.19 13.05 -23.88
CA ASP A 29 -6.57 14.46 -23.99
C ASP A 29 -5.55 15.37 -23.23
N PRO A 30 -4.87 16.31 -23.91
CA PRO A 30 -3.93 17.22 -23.28
C PRO A 30 -4.56 18.27 -22.35
N GLN A 31 -5.89 18.43 -22.36
CA GLN A 31 -6.60 19.33 -21.44
C GLN A 31 -6.83 18.70 -20.05
N VAL A 32 -6.67 17.38 -19.93
CA VAL A 32 -6.75 16.68 -18.65
C VAL A 32 -5.51 17.01 -17.81
N GLY A 33 -5.72 17.44 -16.58
CA GLY A 33 -4.67 17.79 -15.62
C GLY A 33 -3.88 16.60 -15.08
N ASN A 34 -3.43 15.69 -15.94
CA ASN A 34 -2.59 14.55 -15.59
C ASN A 34 -1.65 14.23 -16.78
N LEU A 35 -0.48 13.67 -16.48
CA LEU A 35 0.51 13.26 -17.47
C LEU A 35 0.81 11.77 -17.31
N ALA A 36 0.86 11.03 -18.41
CA ALA A 36 1.35 9.67 -18.44
C ALA A 36 2.87 9.70 -18.31
N THR A 37 3.39 9.24 -17.18
CA THR A 37 4.82 9.14 -16.88
C THR A 37 5.21 7.69 -16.62
N PRO A 38 6.51 7.33 -16.68
CA PRO A 38 6.96 5.98 -16.30
C PRO A 38 6.57 5.58 -14.86
N ILE A 39 6.31 6.55 -13.98
CA ILE A 39 5.95 6.31 -12.58
C ILE A 39 4.46 5.98 -12.41
N ASN A 40 3.55 6.58 -13.18
CA ASN A 40 2.11 6.35 -13.00
C ASN A 40 1.47 5.48 -14.10
N SER A 41 2.14 5.31 -15.24
CA SER A 41 1.56 4.69 -16.44
C SER A 41 2.32 3.48 -16.97
N SER A 42 3.47 3.12 -16.39
CA SER A 42 4.20 1.90 -16.74
C SER A 42 3.42 0.64 -16.39
N ASP A 43 3.66 -0.43 -17.14
CA ASP A 43 2.97 -1.70 -16.96
C ASP A 43 3.25 -2.32 -15.58
N LEU A 44 4.47 -2.17 -15.07
CA LEU A 44 4.83 -2.64 -13.73
C LEU A 44 4.02 -1.93 -12.65
N VAL A 45 3.96 -0.60 -12.67
CA VAL A 45 3.24 0.15 -11.63
C VAL A 45 1.74 -0.08 -11.74
N LYS A 46 1.19 -0.08 -12.97
CA LYS A 46 -0.21 -0.43 -13.19
C LYS A 46 -0.53 -1.83 -12.67
N ALA A 47 0.30 -2.83 -12.96
CA ALA A 47 0.11 -4.19 -12.48
C ALA A 47 0.19 -4.27 -10.95
N PHE A 48 1.16 -3.59 -10.34
CA PHE A 48 1.31 -3.58 -8.88
C PHE A 48 0.12 -2.90 -8.19
N ILE A 49 -0.16 -1.64 -8.53
CA ILE A 49 -1.19 -0.83 -7.88
C ILE A 49 -2.59 -1.39 -8.14
N SER A 50 -2.90 -1.85 -9.35
CA SER A 50 -4.22 -2.42 -9.65
C SER A 50 -4.48 -3.77 -8.96
N ASN A 51 -3.43 -4.47 -8.52
CA ASN A 51 -3.55 -5.72 -7.77
C ASN A 51 -3.47 -5.54 -6.24
N LEU A 52 -3.23 -4.31 -5.74
CA LEU A 52 -3.35 -4.02 -4.31
C LEU A 52 -4.79 -4.23 -3.84
N PRO A 53 -5.00 -4.61 -2.56
CA PRO A 53 -6.34 -4.91 -2.05
C PRO A 53 -7.34 -3.77 -2.24
N ALA A 54 -6.88 -2.52 -2.20
CA ALA A 54 -7.70 -1.34 -2.47
C ALA A 54 -8.30 -1.32 -3.88
N TYR A 55 -7.60 -1.84 -4.90
CA TYR A 55 -8.01 -1.73 -6.31
C TYR A 55 -8.26 -3.07 -7.00
N ARG A 56 -7.84 -4.20 -6.40
CA ARG A 56 -7.96 -5.54 -6.97
C ARG A 56 -9.41 -5.84 -7.33
N LYS A 57 -9.63 -6.34 -8.55
CA LYS A 57 -10.98 -6.65 -9.02
C LYS A 57 -11.55 -7.88 -8.30
N GLY A 58 -12.87 -7.92 -8.13
CA GLY A 58 -13.57 -9.09 -7.58
C GLY A 58 -13.49 -9.28 -6.07
N LEU A 59 -12.89 -8.34 -5.31
CA LEU A 59 -12.91 -8.39 -3.85
C LEU A 59 -14.14 -7.67 -3.28
N SER A 60 -14.80 -8.30 -2.32
CA SER A 60 -15.79 -7.67 -1.44
C SER A 60 -15.12 -6.61 -0.56
N PRO A 61 -15.82 -5.55 -0.14
CA PRO A 61 -15.26 -4.49 0.70
C PRO A 61 -14.64 -5.01 1.99
N ILE A 62 -15.31 -5.94 2.68
CA ILE A 62 -14.77 -6.57 3.89
C ILE A 62 -13.44 -7.28 3.65
N ARG A 63 -13.26 -7.97 2.52
CA ARG A 63 -12.00 -8.66 2.20
C ARG A 63 -10.88 -7.67 1.90
N ARG A 64 -11.19 -6.54 1.27
CA ARG A 64 -10.23 -5.44 1.08
C ARG A 64 -9.78 -4.89 2.43
N GLY A 65 -10.74 -4.57 3.30
CA GLY A 65 -10.49 -4.12 4.66
C GLY A 65 -9.63 -5.10 5.43
N LEU A 66 -9.92 -6.40 5.33
CA LEU A 66 -9.18 -7.46 6.00
C LEU A 66 -7.72 -7.54 5.57
N GLU A 67 -7.43 -7.58 4.27
CA GLU A 67 -6.04 -7.62 3.76
C GLU A 67 -5.26 -6.34 4.14
N VAL A 68 -5.91 -5.16 4.07
CA VAL A 68 -5.29 -3.90 4.49
C VAL A 68 -5.05 -3.87 6.00
N GLY A 69 -6.04 -4.30 6.78
CA GLY A 69 -5.97 -4.39 8.23
C GLY A 69 -4.85 -5.32 8.68
N LEU A 70 -4.76 -6.54 8.11
CA LEU A 70 -3.70 -7.51 8.42
C LEU A 70 -2.31 -6.91 8.22
N ALA A 71 -2.08 -6.25 7.08
CA ALA A 71 -0.82 -5.59 6.80
C ALA A 71 -0.51 -4.48 7.82
N HIS A 72 -1.47 -3.60 8.10
CA HIS A 72 -1.29 -2.46 9.01
C HIS A 72 -1.10 -2.90 10.47
N GLY A 73 -1.92 -3.83 10.95
CA GLY A 73 -1.81 -4.39 12.29
C GLY A 73 -0.43 -5.02 12.53
N TYR A 74 0.08 -5.76 11.54
CA TYR A 74 1.37 -6.43 11.65
C TYR A 74 2.54 -5.45 11.83
N TRP A 75 2.67 -4.47 10.93
CA TRP A 75 3.84 -3.58 10.97
C TRP A 75 3.75 -2.56 12.12
N LEU A 76 2.55 -2.13 12.51
CA LEU A 76 2.34 -1.14 13.57
C LEU A 76 2.89 -1.58 14.93
N VAL A 77 2.96 -2.89 15.20
CA VAL A 77 3.57 -3.40 16.43
C VAL A 77 5.05 -3.04 16.52
N GLY A 78 5.77 -2.96 15.40
CA GLY A 78 7.23 -2.74 15.36
C GLY A 78 7.68 -1.43 16.04
N PRO A 79 7.17 -0.26 15.62
CA PRO A 79 7.51 1.01 16.26
C PRO A 79 7.20 1.03 17.76
N PHE A 80 6.04 0.52 18.17
CA PHE A 80 5.71 0.46 19.59
C PHE A 80 6.63 -0.53 20.33
N ALA A 81 6.93 -1.70 19.77
CA ALA A 81 7.82 -2.67 20.39
C ALA A 81 9.21 -2.08 20.64
N LYS A 82 9.74 -1.30 19.69
CA LYS A 82 11.09 -0.74 19.80
C LYS A 82 11.17 0.57 20.60
N PHE A 83 10.14 1.42 20.52
CA PHE A 83 10.21 2.79 21.03
C PHE A 83 9.19 3.12 22.13
N ASN A 84 8.46 2.14 22.67
CA ASN A 84 7.60 2.38 23.83
C ASN A 84 8.42 2.69 25.12
N PRO A 85 7.84 3.40 26.10
CA PRO A 85 8.52 3.75 27.35
C PRO A 85 8.86 2.54 28.24
N LEU A 86 8.15 1.43 28.07
CA LEU A 86 8.30 0.19 28.84
C LEU A 86 9.08 -0.90 28.07
N ARG A 87 9.78 -0.56 26.97
CA ARG A 87 10.46 -1.52 26.09
C ARG A 87 11.51 -2.41 26.76
N PHE A 88 12.01 -2.01 27.93
CA PHE A 88 13.02 -2.74 28.71
C PHE A 88 12.41 -3.53 29.87
N THR A 89 11.08 -3.63 29.95
CA THR A 89 10.39 -4.42 30.96
C THR A 89 9.77 -5.67 30.33
N GLU A 90 9.39 -6.63 31.18
CA GLU A 90 8.73 -7.87 30.75
C GLU A 90 7.40 -7.62 30.04
N VAL A 91 6.75 -6.48 30.31
CA VAL A 91 5.48 -6.08 29.68
C VAL A 91 5.67 -5.24 28.42
N GLY A 92 6.91 -4.92 28.02
CA GLY A 92 7.19 -4.02 26.88
C GLY A 92 6.56 -4.47 25.57
N THR A 93 6.59 -5.77 25.28
CA THR A 93 5.99 -6.36 24.07
C THR A 93 4.46 -6.37 24.14
N LEU A 94 3.88 -6.56 25.34
CA LEU A 94 2.44 -6.50 25.55
C LEU A 94 1.91 -5.07 25.38
N VAL A 95 2.63 -4.07 25.92
CA VAL A 95 2.33 -2.65 25.75
C VAL A 95 2.35 -2.28 24.27
N ALA A 96 3.28 -2.84 23.50
CA ALA A 96 3.33 -2.63 22.05
C ALA A 96 2.10 -3.18 21.31
N LEU A 97 1.64 -4.38 21.66
CA LEU A 97 0.41 -4.96 21.14
C LEU A 97 -0.80 -4.07 21.44
N LEU A 98 -0.98 -3.66 22.69
CA LEU A 98 -2.11 -2.82 23.10
C LEU A 98 -2.07 -1.45 22.42
N SER A 99 -0.88 -0.86 22.26
CA SER A 99 -0.71 0.42 21.55
C SER A 99 -1.08 0.29 20.06
N ALA A 100 -0.67 -0.79 19.41
CA ALA A 100 -1.02 -1.07 18.02
C ALA A 100 -2.53 -1.29 17.84
N ILE A 101 -3.15 -2.09 18.72
CA ILE A 101 -4.61 -2.31 18.73
C ILE A 101 -5.35 -0.98 18.96
N GLY A 102 -4.89 -0.14 19.89
CA GLY A 102 -5.46 1.17 20.13
C GLY A 102 -5.45 2.05 18.88
N LEU A 103 -4.34 2.06 18.13
CA LEU A 103 -4.25 2.80 16.87
C LEU A 103 -5.14 2.20 15.77
N VAL A 104 -5.29 0.87 15.72
CA VAL A 104 -6.24 0.21 14.81
C VAL A 104 -7.68 0.60 15.14
N VAL A 105 -8.06 0.68 16.42
CA VAL A 105 -9.39 1.13 16.86
C VAL A 105 -9.64 2.58 16.42
N ILE A 106 -8.70 3.48 16.68
CA ILE A 106 -8.80 4.89 16.26
C ILE A 106 -8.94 5.01 14.74
N SER A 107 -8.13 4.25 13.99
CA SER A 107 -8.18 4.24 12.52
C SER A 107 -9.51 3.69 12.00
N THR A 108 -10.03 2.63 12.63
CA THR A 108 -11.35 2.06 12.31
C THR A 108 -12.45 3.09 12.53
N LEU A 109 -12.44 3.78 13.67
CA LEU A 109 -13.39 4.85 13.97
C LEU A 109 -13.31 5.98 12.93
N ALA A 110 -12.11 6.38 12.52
CA ALA A 110 -11.93 7.39 11.48
C ALA A 110 -12.53 6.96 10.13
N ILE A 111 -12.39 5.68 9.76
CA ILE A 111 -13.01 5.12 8.56
C ILE A 111 -14.54 5.13 8.68
N SER A 112 -15.10 4.73 9.83
CA SER A 112 -16.56 4.75 10.05
C SER A 112 -17.12 6.18 10.04
N LEU A 113 -16.40 7.16 10.59
CA LEU A 113 -16.79 8.57 10.51
C LEU A 113 -16.72 9.08 9.06
N TYR A 114 -15.71 8.67 8.30
CA TYR A 114 -15.61 8.99 6.88
C TYR A 114 -16.77 8.37 6.08
N ALA A 115 -17.19 7.15 6.40
CA ALA A 115 -18.36 6.51 5.81
C ALA A 115 -19.65 7.29 6.10
N ALA A 116 -19.83 7.71 7.36
CA ALA A 116 -21.03 8.39 7.84
C ALA A 116 -21.29 9.75 7.18
N VAL A 117 -20.25 10.42 6.66
CA VAL A 117 -20.41 11.71 5.97
C VAL A 117 -20.70 11.56 4.47
N ASN A 118 -20.97 10.34 3.98
CA ASN A 118 -21.27 10.06 2.56
C ASN A 118 -20.22 10.66 1.60
N PRO A 119 -19.00 10.11 1.60
CA PRO A 119 -17.89 10.69 0.88
C PRO A 119 -18.10 10.65 -0.64
N PRO A 120 -17.45 11.55 -1.40
CA PRO A 120 -17.53 11.52 -2.85
C PRO A 120 -16.97 10.21 -3.40
N ALA A 121 -17.45 9.83 -4.59
CA ALA A 121 -17.00 8.61 -5.26
C ALA A 121 -15.48 8.60 -5.46
N PRO A 122 -14.81 7.44 -5.36
CA PRO A 122 -13.38 7.35 -5.61
C PRO A 122 -13.02 7.80 -7.02
N VAL A 123 -11.94 8.58 -7.14
CA VAL A 123 -11.51 9.18 -8.40
C VAL A 123 -10.78 8.15 -9.26
N ALA A 124 -11.17 8.04 -10.53
CA ALA A 124 -10.46 7.25 -11.51
C ALA A 124 -9.16 7.96 -11.92
N THR A 125 -8.06 7.22 -11.99
CA THR A 125 -6.75 7.75 -12.41
C THR A 125 -6.19 6.93 -13.56
N LEU A 126 -5.12 7.41 -14.19
CA LEU A 126 -4.35 6.66 -15.18
C LEU A 126 -3.91 5.27 -14.67
N THR A 127 -3.46 5.20 -13.43
CA THR A 127 -2.95 3.96 -12.82
C THR A 127 -4.10 3.02 -12.47
N THR A 128 -5.22 3.58 -12.01
CA THR A 128 -6.41 2.85 -11.58
C THR A 128 -7.67 3.43 -12.23
N PRO A 129 -7.94 3.09 -13.51
CA PRO A 129 -9.04 3.70 -14.27
C PRO A 129 -10.43 3.20 -13.83
N ARG A 130 -10.48 2.11 -13.07
CA ARG A 130 -11.71 1.50 -12.55
C ARG A 130 -11.60 1.34 -11.05
N PRO A 131 -11.88 2.38 -10.26
CA PRO A 131 -11.93 2.24 -8.81
C PRO A 131 -13.07 1.31 -8.39
N PRO A 132 -13.01 0.72 -7.17
CA PRO A 132 -14.04 -0.20 -6.71
C PRO A 132 -15.41 0.48 -6.57
N GLU A 133 -16.42 -0.05 -7.25
CA GLU A 133 -17.80 0.44 -7.19
C GLU A 133 -18.39 0.39 -5.79
N ALA A 134 -18.02 -0.61 -4.99
CA ALA A 134 -18.54 -0.77 -3.65
C ALA A 134 -18.12 0.35 -2.69
N LEU A 135 -16.94 0.97 -2.91
CA LEU A 135 -16.46 2.11 -2.10
C LEU A 135 -17.07 3.46 -2.54
N LYS A 136 -18.04 3.45 -3.46
CA LYS A 136 -18.87 4.63 -3.77
C LYS A 136 -20.02 4.82 -2.78
N ARG A 137 -20.34 3.79 -1.99
CA ARG A 137 -21.47 3.80 -1.06
C ARG A 137 -20.98 3.67 0.38
N GLN A 138 -21.79 4.15 1.30
CA GLN A 138 -21.54 4.07 2.73
C GLN A 138 -21.39 2.62 3.19
N GLU A 139 -22.25 1.70 2.73
CA GLU A 139 -22.24 0.31 3.18
C GLU A 139 -20.90 -0.40 2.87
N GLY A 140 -20.28 -0.05 1.73
CA GLY A 140 -18.98 -0.58 1.38
C GLY A 140 -17.86 -0.08 2.30
N TRP A 141 -17.95 1.16 2.78
CA TRP A 141 -17.00 1.69 3.76
C TRP A 141 -17.21 1.09 5.15
N ASP A 142 -18.45 0.81 5.55
CA ASP A 142 -18.76 0.14 6.81
C ASP A 142 -18.23 -1.31 6.83
N GLU A 143 -18.46 -2.07 5.76
CA GLU A 143 -17.87 -3.40 5.59
C GLU A 143 -16.33 -3.36 5.56
N TYR A 144 -15.76 -2.36 4.90
CA TYR A 144 -14.31 -2.15 4.87
C TYR A 144 -13.77 -1.86 6.26
N ALA A 145 -14.44 -1.03 7.07
CA ALA A 145 -14.06 -0.73 8.44
C ALA A 145 -14.07 -1.98 9.32
N ALA A 146 -15.12 -2.81 9.22
CA ALA A 146 -15.21 -4.08 9.93
C ALA A 146 -14.06 -5.03 9.55
N GLY A 147 -13.75 -5.15 8.25
CA GLY A 147 -12.61 -5.90 7.77
C GLY A 147 -11.28 -5.37 8.29
N PHE A 148 -11.08 -4.04 8.26
CA PHE A 148 -9.87 -3.38 8.73
C PHE A 148 -9.63 -3.62 10.23
N PHE A 149 -10.68 -3.55 11.05
CA PHE A 149 -10.58 -3.84 12.47
C PHE A 149 -10.17 -5.29 12.74
N LEU A 150 -10.89 -6.25 12.14
CA LEU A 150 -10.60 -7.68 12.31
C LEU A 150 -9.19 -8.04 11.84
N GLY A 151 -8.81 -7.52 10.66
CA GLY A 151 -7.48 -7.71 10.11
C GLY A 151 -6.40 -7.05 10.96
N GLY A 152 -6.64 -5.81 11.42
CA GLY A 152 -5.70 -5.03 12.21
C GLY A 152 -5.39 -5.66 13.55
N VAL A 153 -6.42 -6.12 14.27
CA VAL A 153 -6.23 -6.86 15.52
C VAL A 153 -5.51 -8.19 15.25
N GLY A 154 -5.94 -8.94 14.23
CA GLY A 154 -5.31 -10.21 13.86
C GLY A 154 -3.82 -10.07 13.49
N GLY A 155 -3.47 -9.08 12.68
CA GLY A 155 -2.11 -8.78 12.28
C GLY A 155 -1.23 -8.36 13.46
N ALA A 156 -1.77 -7.53 14.37
CA ALA A 156 -1.04 -7.10 15.56
C ALA A 156 -0.79 -8.27 16.54
N VAL A 157 -1.80 -9.11 16.77
CA VAL A 157 -1.66 -10.32 17.60
C VAL A 157 -0.64 -11.28 16.98
N PHE A 158 -0.65 -11.46 15.66
CA PHE A 158 0.31 -12.30 14.97
C PHE A 158 1.75 -11.78 15.11
N ALA A 159 1.97 -10.47 14.93
CA ALA A 159 3.28 -9.85 15.15
C ALA A 159 3.74 -9.98 16.61
N TYR A 160 2.84 -9.77 17.57
CA TYR A 160 3.12 -10.00 18.99
C TYR A 160 3.50 -11.45 19.28
N ALA A 161 2.78 -12.43 18.72
CA ALA A 161 3.08 -13.84 18.92
C ALA A 161 4.48 -14.21 18.39
N ILE A 162 4.89 -13.66 17.24
CA ILE A 162 6.25 -13.84 16.73
C ILE A 162 7.28 -13.22 17.67
N LEU A 163 7.07 -11.97 18.10
CA LEU A 163 8.00 -11.25 18.97
C LEU A 163 8.14 -11.90 20.35
N ALA A 164 7.03 -12.38 20.92
CA ALA A 164 7.01 -13.04 22.22
C ALA A 164 7.68 -14.43 22.19
N ASN A 165 7.76 -15.07 21.03
CA ASN A 165 8.29 -16.44 20.87
C ASN A 165 9.50 -16.50 19.93
N VAL A 166 10.21 -15.38 19.75
CA VAL A 166 11.30 -15.28 18.78
C VAL A 166 12.43 -16.27 19.05
N ASP A 167 12.72 -16.56 20.32
CA ASP A 167 13.77 -17.50 20.70
C ASP A 167 13.38 -18.95 20.39
N VAL A 168 12.11 -19.30 20.55
CA VAL A 168 11.59 -20.61 20.14
C VAL A 168 11.68 -20.77 18.63
N LEU A 169 11.32 -19.73 17.88
CA LEU A 169 11.42 -19.73 16.42
C LEU A 169 12.88 -19.87 15.95
N LYS A 170 13.82 -19.16 16.57
CA LYS A 170 15.26 -19.32 16.29
C LYS A 170 15.72 -20.75 16.56
N ASN A 171 15.41 -21.31 17.71
CA ASN A 171 15.79 -22.68 18.05
C ASN A 171 15.25 -23.70 17.03
N PHE A 172 14.04 -23.50 16.53
CA PHE A 172 13.47 -24.32 15.47
C PHE A 172 14.20 -24.13 14.13
N LEU A 173 14.52 -22.90 13.74
CA LEU A 173 15.27 -22.63 12.50
C LEU A 173 16.66 -23.26 12.51
N ASN A 174 17.37 -23.14 13.64
CA ASN A 174 18.67 -23.79 13.85
C ASN A 174 18.56 -25.32 13.74
N LEU A 175 17.48 -25.91 14.26
CA LEU A 175 17.24 -27.35 14.18
C LEU A 175 17.01 -27.83 12.73
N VAL A 176 16.41 -26.99 11.89
CA VAL A 176 16.10 -27.30 10.48
C VAL A 176 17.25 -26.89 9.54
N GLY A 177 18.34 -26.32 10.06
CA GLY A 177 19.52 -25.93 9.30
C GLY A 177 19.31 -24.69 8.43
N LEU A 178 18.38 -23.81 8.84
CA LEU A 178 18.07 -22.54 8.18
C LEU A 178 18.64 -21.38 9.01
N ASP A 179 19.97 -21.27 9.05
CA ASP A 179 20.70 -20.17 9.69
C ASP A 179 21.41 -19.28 8.66
#